data_AF-A0A968DTD5-F1
#
_entry.id   AF-A0A968DTD5-F1
#
_cell.length_a   1.000
_cell.length_b   1.000
_cell.length_c   1.000
_cell.angle_alpha   90.00
_cell.angle_beta   90.00
_cell.angle_gamma   90.00
#
_symmetry.space_group_name_H-M   'P 1'
#
loop_
_entity.id
_entity.type
_entity.pdbx_description
1 polymer ?
#
loop_
_entity_poly.entity_id
_entity_poly.type
_entity_poly.pdbx_seq_one_letter_code
_entity_poly.pdbx_strand_id
1 'polypeptide(L)'
;MKRILTLILFLMFITNVFGQYEIRRHTIDGGGGRSSGGPYTLNGTIGQPDAAYSSGSNFELLGGFWPGEPFCIVDFNQYAKFAEYWLEPCDELNNWCEGADLNQLDGVNRIDLGLFVEQWLCYCPTGWPLK
;
A
#
# COMPACT_ATOMS: atom_id res chain seq x y z
N MET A 1 -23.58 -63.97 -19.73
CA MET A 1 -24.30 -62.93 -18.96
C MET A 1 -23.71 -62.67 -17.58
N LYS A 2 -23.53 -63.68 -16.70
CA LYS A 2 -22.99 -63.47 -15.33
C LYS A 2 -21.62 -62.75 -15.29
N ARG A 3 -20.65 -63.14 -16.14
CA ARG A 3 -19.32 -62.50 -16.21
C ARG A 3 -19.34 -61.02 -16.65
N ILE A 4 -20.30 -60.67 -17.52
CA ILE A 4 -20.49 -59.29 -17.98
C ILE A 4 -21.10 -58.44 -16.86
N LEU A 5 -22.05 -59.00 -16.11
CA LEU A 5 -22.64 -58.35 -14.95
C LEU A 5 -21.59 -58.10 -13.85
N THR A 6 -20.68 -59.04 -13.62
CA THR A 6 -19.57 -58.86 -12.66
C THR A 6 -18.61 -57.75 -13.08
N LEU A 7 -18.30 -57.64 -14.37
CA LEU A 7 -17.42 -56.60 -14.90
C LEU A 7 -18.06 -55.21 -14.79
N ILE A 8 -19.35 -55.08 -15.13
CA ILE A 8 -20.11 -53.82 -14.99
C ILE A 8 -20.17 -53.38 -13.52
N LEU A 9 -20.40 -54.32 -12.61
CA LEU A 9 -20.41 -54.03 -11.16
C LEU A 9 -19.05 -53.55 -10.67
N PHE A 10 -17.95 -54.09 -11.20
CA PHE A 10 -16.58 -53.68 -10.85
C PHE A 10 -16.23 -52.28 -11.39
N LEU A 11 -16.68 -51.94 -12.61
CA LEU A 11 -16.50 -50.60 -13.18
C LEU A 11 -17.30 -49.52 -12.44
N MET A 12 -18.42 -49.85 -11.80
CA MET A 12 -19.19 -48.91 -10.96
C MET A 12 -18.51 -48.56 -9.63
N PHE A 13 -17.50 -49.32 -9.19
CA PHE A 13 -16.72 -49.02 -7.97
C PHE A 13 -15.55 -48.06 -8.20
N ILE A 14 -15.30 -47.63 -9.44
CA ILE A 14 -14.28 -46.62 -9.75
C ILE A 14 -14.88 -45.24 -9.46
N THR A 15 -14.95 -44.89 -8.19
CA THR A 15 -15.31 -43.52 -7.79
C THR A 15 -14.15 -42.58 -8.13
N ASN A 16 -14.46 -41.45 -8.77
CA ASN A 16 -13.49 -40.40 -8.99
C ASN A 16 -13.18 -39.75 -7.63
N VAL A 17 -12.00 -40.02 -7.06
CA VAL A 17 -11.44 -39.16 -6.01
C VAL A 17 -11.04 -37.86 -6.70
N PHE A 18 -12.00 -36.94 -6.81
CA PHE A 18 -11.67 -35.54 -7.04
C PHE A 18 -11.00 -35.06 -5.75
N GLY A 19 -9.72 -34.76 -5.81
CA GLY A 19 -9.03 -34.09 -4.71
C GLY A 19 -9.84 -32.85 -4.36
N GLN A 20 -10.41 -32.82 -3.15
CA GLN A 20 -11.17 -31.68 -2.69
C GLN A 20 -10.19 -30.49 -2.69
N TYR A 21 -10.51 -29.43 -3.42
CA TYR A 21 -9.68 -28.23 -3.39
C TYR A 21 -9.68 -27.72 -1.95
N GLU A 22 -8.57 -27.93 -1.26
CA GLU A 22 -8.38 -27.56 0.13
C GLU A 22 -7.38 -26.42 0.20
N ILE A 23 -7.78 -25.31 0.81
CA ILE A 23 -6.85 -24.25 1.17
C ILE A 23 -6.18 -24.66 2.50
N ARG A 24 -5.06 -25.37 2.38
CA ARG A 24 -4.32 -25.93 3.54
C ARG A 24 -3.75 -24.89 4.49
N ARG A 25 -3.59 -23.65 4.03
CA ARG A 25 -3.08 -22.52 4.81
C ARG A 25 -3.76 -21.24 4.39
N HIS A 26 -4.44 -20.61 5.33
CA HIS A 26 -5.09 -19.31 5.17
C HIS A 26 -5.09 -18.60 6.52
N THR A 27 -5.19 -17.28 6.50
CA THR A 27 -5.63 -16.47 7.62
C THR A 27 -6.98 -15.86 7.27
N ILE A 28 -7.88 -15.73 8.24
CA ILE A 28 -9.06 -14.88 8.11
C ILE A 28 -8.79 -13.70 9.02
N ASP A 29 -8.26 -12.64 8.44
CA ASP A 29 -7.99 -11.42 9.19
C ASP A 29 -9.35 -10.80 9.47
N GLY A 30 -9.76 -10.84 10.74
CA GLY A 30 -11.06 -10.35 11.18
C GLY A 30 -11.24 -8.93 10.67
N GLY A 31 -12.17 -8.75 9.73
CA GLY A 31 -12.38 -7.45 9.09
C GLY A 31 -12.49 -6.31 10.10
N GLY A 32 -12.09 -5.12 9.64
CA GLY A 32 -12.26 -3.90 10.41
C GLY A 32 -13.70 -3.52 10.68
N GLY A 33 -13.89 -2.46 11.45
CA GLY A 33 -15.22 -1.97 11.78
C GLY A 33 -15.23 -0.55 12.32
N ARG A 34 -16.44 -0.02 12.48
CA ARG A 34 -16.71 1.27 13.10
C ARG A 34 -16.85 1.10 14.61
N SER A 35 -15.93 1.67 15.37
CA SER A 35 -16.08 1.92 16.80
C SER A 35 -16.66 3.33 17.02
N SER A 36 -17.47 3.52 18.05
CA SER A 36 -18.03 4.84 18.38
C SER A 36 -18.15 5.05 19.88
N GLY A 37 -18.04 6.31 20.31
CA GLY A 37 -18.17 6.71 21.71
C GLY A 37 -18.33 8.24 21.82
N GLY A 38 -19.42 8.69 22.43
CA GLY A 38 -19.75 10.12 22.47
C GLY A 38 -19.92 10.70 21.04
N PRO A 39 -19.32 11.87 20.73
CA PRO A 39 -19.36 12.45 19.39
C PRO A 39 -18.33 11.83 18.42
N TYR A 40 -17.50 10.89 18.88
CA TYR A 40 -16.38 10.37 18.10
C TYR A 40 -16.72 9.03 17.44
N THR A 41 -16.16 8.86 16.24
CA THR A 41 -16.22 7.64 15.45
C THR A 41 -14.81 7.28 15.00
N LEU A 42 -14.44 6.01 15.12
CA LEU A 42 -13.18 5.45 14.65
C LEU A 42 -13.48 4.27 13.72
N ASN A 43 -12.96 4.29 12.49
CA ASN A 43 -12.94 3.12 11.62
C ASN A 43 -11.52 2.55 11.62
N GLY A 44 -11.37 1.24 11.74
CA GLY A 44 -10.06 0.59 11.70
C GLY A 44 -10.15 -0.90 11.45
N THR A 45 -9.02 -1.53 11.10
CA THR A 45 -8.85 -2.99 11.00
C THR A 45 -8.46 -3.60 12.34
N ILE A 46 -8.81 -4.87 12.56
CA ILE A 46 -8.35 -5.67 13.71
C ILE A 46 -7.63 -6.89 13.13
N GLY A 47 -6.56 -7.36 13.76
CA GLY A 47 -5.96 -8.66 13.40
C GLY A 47 -5.28 -8.70 12.04
N GLN A 48 -4.66 -7.60 11.59
CA GLN A 48 -3.82 -7.52 10.38
C GLN A 48 -2.33 -7.28 10.73
N PRO A 49 -1.66 -8.16 11.48
CA PRO A 49 -0.24 -7.97 11.84
C PRO A 49 0.72 -8.12 10.66
N ASP A 50 0.32 -8.80 9.58
CA ASP A 50 1.05 -8.95 8.31
C ASP A 50 0.72 -7.85 7.28
N ALA A 51 -0.37 -7.12 7.52
CA ALA A 51 -0.77 -5.96 6.74
C ALA A 51 -0.21 -4.69 7.40
N ALA A 52 1.01 -4.35 7.00
CA ALA A 52 1.70 -3.15 7.42
C ALA A 52 2.52 -2.57 6.26
N TYR A 53 3.12 -1.40 6.49
CA TYR A 53 4.15 -0.89 5.61
C TYR A 53 5.36 -1.82 5.58
N SER A 54 5.82 -2.14 4.38
CA SER A 54 7.11 -2.76 4.12
C SER A 54 7.82 -1.97 3.05
N SER A 55 9.12 -1.73 3.22
CA SER A 55 9.96 -1.06 2.23
C SER A 55 11.16 -1.93 1.85
N GLY A 56 11.59 -1.84 0.59
CA GLY A 56 12.81 -2.46 0.12
C GLY A 56 13.23 -1.89 -1.23
N SER A 57 14.49 -1.47 -1.34
CA SER A 57 14.99 -0.77 -2.54
C SER A 57 14.07 0.42 -2.88
N ASN A 58 13.69 0.57 -4.15
CA ASN A 58 12.77 1.62 -4.64
C ASN A 58 11.29 1.24 -4.53
N PHE A 59 10.94 0.23 -3.73
CA PHE A 59 9.57 -0.24 -3.60
C PHE A 59 9.07 -0.10 -2.17
N GLU A 60 7.82 0.33 -2.08
CA GLU A 60 7.05 0.37 -0.85
C GLU A 60 5.78 -0.44 -1.07
N LEU A 61 5.45 -1.27 -0.08
CA LEU A 61 4.23 -2.06 -0.03
C LEU A 61 3.43 -1.58 1.18
N LEU A 62 2.26 -1.02 0.90
CA LEU A 62 1.25 -0.75 1.91
C LEU A 62 0.27 -1.93 1.92
N GLY A 63 0.46 -2.83 2.88
CA GLY A 63 -0.43 -3.97 3.09
C GLY A 63 -1.64 -3.59 3.94
N GLY A 64 -2.80 -4.14 3.62
CA GLY A 64 -4.02 -4.02 4.42
C GLY A 64 -5.13 -3.23 3.76
N PHE A 65 -6.34 -3.35 4.32
CA PHE A 65 -7.50 -2.59 3.83
C PHE A 65 -7.45 -1.12 4.25
N TRP A 66 -6.88 -0.87 5.44
CA TRP A 66 -6.47 0.44 5.94
C TRP A 66 -4.98 0.35 6.28
N PRO A 67 -4.07 0.52 5.30
CA PRO A 67 -2.65 0.33 5.56
C PRO A 67 -2.19 1.24 6.70
N GLY A 68 -1.48 0.69 7.67
CA GLY A 68 -0.82 1.50 8.70
C GLY A 68 0.41 2.22 8.15
N GLU A 69 0.81 3.29 8.83
CA GLU A 69 1.98 4.16 8.61
C GLU A 69 3.28 3.48 8.09
N PRO A 70 4.15 4.24 7.37
CA PRO A 70 4.00 5.65 7.09
C PRO A 70 3.18 5.90 5.82
N PHE A 71 2.01 6.50 6.00
CA PHE A 71 1.34 7.18 4.92
C PHE A 71 2.02 8.53 4.78
N CYS A 72 2.89 8.67 3.78
CA CYS A 72 3.17 10.01 3.32
C CYS A 72 2.03 10.44 2.41
N ILE A 73 1.32 11.47 2.85
CA ILE A 73 0.39 12.25 2.06
C ILE A 73 1.05 13.60 1.88
N VAL A 74 1.05 14.17 0.68
CA VAL A 74 1.57 15.53 0.49
C VAL A 74 0.57 16.52 1.07
N ASP A 75 0.83 16.95 2.30
CA ASP A 75 -0.01 17.88 3.03
C ASP A 75 0.80 19.05 3.60
N PHE A 76 0.26 19.74 4.60
CA PHE A 76 0.93 20.88 5.22
C PHE A 76 2.26 20.53 5.90
N ASN A 77 2.50 19.28 6.29
CA ASN A 77 3.79 18.85 6.83
C ASN A 77 4.88 18.89 5.75
N GLN A 78 4.60 18.36 4.55
CA GLN A 78 5.52 18.41 3.42
C GLN A 78 5.64 19.84 2.90
N TYR A 79 4.54 20.61 2.93
CA TYR A 79 4.59 22.02 2.53
C TYR A 79 5.48 22.84 3.47
N ALA A 80 5.46 22.56 4.78
CA ALA A 80 6.34 23.23 5.73
C ALA A 80 7.82 22.98 5.37
N LYS A 81 8.21 21.72 5.13
CA LYS A 81 9.56 21.36 4.67
C LYS A 81 9.93 22.04 3.34
N PHE A 82 9.01 22.04 2.38
CA PHE A 82 9.19 22.72 1.10
C PHE A 82 9.43 24.24 1.29
N ALA A 83 8.62 24.87 2.13
CA ALA A 83 8.64 26.31 2.35
C ALA A 83 9.88 26.81 3.10
N GLU A 84 10.59 25.93 3.83
CA GLU A 84 11.88 26.27 4.46
C GLU A 84 12.94 26.69 3.43
N TYR A 85 12.79 26.25 2.18
CA TYR A 85 13.75 26.51 1.10
C TYR A 85 13.22 27.47 0.03
N TRP A 86 12.10 28.16 0.28
CA TRP A 86 11.47 29.02 -0.73
C TRP A 86 12.40 30.14 -1.22
N LEU A 87 12.65 30.15 -2.54
CA LEU A 87 13.59 31.05 -3.23
C LEU A 87 15.06 30.90 -2.80
N GLU A 88 15.41 29.80 -2.15
CA GLU A 88 16.81 29.47 -1.86
C GLU A 88 17.51 28.94 -3.12
N PRO A 89 18.80 29.27 -3.33
CA PRO A 89 19.59 28.66 -4.39
C PRO A 89 19.85 27.18 -4.07
N CYS A 90 19.51 26.30 -5.01
CA CYS A 90 19.67 24.86 -4.86
C CYS A 90 20.66 24.32 -5.89
N ASP A 91 21.39 23.27 -5.52
CA ASP A 91 22.33 22.59 -6.40
C ASP A 91 22.57 21.15 -5.93
N GLU A 92 23.39 20.40 -6.66
CA GLU A 92 23.77 19.04 -6.26
C GLU A 92 24.53 19.00 -4.91
N LEU A 93 25.16 20.09 -4.47
CA LEU A 93 25.93 20.15 -3.22
C LEU A 93 25.02 20.20 -1.99
N ASN A 94 23.87 20.86 -2.09
CA ASN A 94 22.85 20.91 -1.03
C ASN A 94 21.67 19.95 -1.26
N ASN A 95 21.89 18.91 -2.10
CA ASN A 95 20.88 17.93 -2.45
C ASN A 95 19.57 18.58 -2.96
N TRP A 96 19.71 19.60 -3.81
CA TRP A 96 18.58 20.34 -4.37
C TRP A 96 17.66 20.90 -3.27
N CYS A 97 18.26 21.53 -2.26
CA CYS A 97 17.61 22.02 -1.05
C CYS A 97 16.88 20.93 -0.26
N GLU A 98 17.62 19.87 0.10
CA GLU A 98 17.05 18.65 0.73
C GLU A 98 15.87 18.06 -0.08
N GLY A 99 15.91 18.24 -1.40
CA GLY A 99 14.92 17.83 -2.38
C GLY A 99 13.65 18.68 -2.41
N ALA A 100 13.66 19.90 -1.86
CA ALA A 100 12.59 20.87 -2.04
C ALA A 100 12.54 21.46 -3.46
N ASP A 101 13.67 21.52 -4.17
CA ASP A 101 13.69 21.75 -5.61
C ASP A 101 13.34 20.44 -6.33
N LEU A 102 12.08 20.34 -6.73
CA LEU A 102 11.48 19.14 -7.29
C LEU A 102 11.87 18.92 -8.76
N ASN A 103 12.22 20.00 -9.48
CA ASN A 103 12.61 19.93 -10.88
C ASN A 103 14.13 19.83 -11.07
N GLN A 104 14.93 20.13 -10.04
CA GLN A 104 16.38 20.06 -10.01
C GLN A 104 17.06 20.90 -11.11
N LEU A 105 16.60 22.14 -11.31
CA LEU A 105 17.15 23.04 -12.32
C LEU A 105 17.73 24.31 -11.73
N ASP A 106 17.17 24.82 -10.63
CA ASP A 106 17.55 26.10 -10.07
C ASP A 106 17.35 26.18 -8.56
N GLY A 107 16.29 26.81 -8.10
CA GLY A 107 16.01 27.02 -6.70
C GLY A 107 14.53 26.94 -6.48
N VAL A 108 14.09 26.68 -5.25
CA VAL A 108 12.67 26.40 -4.99
C VAL A 108 11.81 27.60 -5.39
N ASN A 109 10.99 27.42 -6.42
CA ASN A 109 10.20 28.50 -6.98
C ASN A 109 8.80 28.06 -7.40
N ARG A 110 8.16 28.89 -8.23
CA ARG A 110 6.78 28.64 -8.70
C ARG A 110 6.66 27.36 -9.53
N ILE A 111 7.71 26.93 -10.21
CA ILE A 111 7.72 25.67 -10.97
C ILE A 111 7.64 24.49 -9.99
N ASP A 112 8.45 24.50 -8.93
CA ASP A 112 8.42 23.46 -7.90
C ASP A 112 7.12 23.46 -7.11
N LEU A 113 6.58 24.64 -6.79
CA LEU A 113 5.26 24.75 -6.18
C LEU A 113 4.18 24.14 -7.08
N GLY A 114 4.30 24.28 -8.41
CA GLY A 114 3.42 23.64 -9.37
C GLY A 114 3.47 22.12 -9.24
N LEU A 115 4.66 21.53 -9.26
CA LEU A 115 4.88 20.09 -9.09
C LEU A 115 4.39 19.58 -7.71
N PHE A 116 4.61 20.37 -6.66
CA PHE A 116 4.13 20.06 -5.31
C PHE A 116 2.60 20.01 -5.26
N VAL A 117 1.93 21.02 -5.82
CA VAL A 117 0.46 21.12 -5.79
C VAL A 117 -0.21 20.04 -6.65
N GLU A 118 0.45 19.52 -7.69
CA GLU A 118 -0.04 18.34 -8.43
C GLU A 118 -0.19 17.10 -7.55
N GLN A 119 0.60 17.03 -6.47
CA GLN A 119 0.54 15.92 -5.51
C GLN A 119 -0.28 16.26 -4.27
N TRP A 120 -0.89 17.45 -4.17
CA TRP A 120 -1.60 17.91 -2.97
C TRP A 120 -2.71 16.95 -2.53
N LEU A 121 -2.62 16.49 -1.28
CA LEU A 121 -3.50 15.49 -0.66
C LEU A 121 -3.52 14.13 -1.38
N CYS A 122 -2.56 13.87 -2.27
CA CYS A 122 -2.28 12.56 -2.83
C CYS A 122 -1.27 11.82 -1.95
N TYR A 123 -1.21 10.49 -2.12
CA TYR A 123 -0.09 9.72 -1.62
C TYR A 123 1.20 10.22 -2.25
N CYS A 124 2.23 10.35 -1.42
CA CYS A 124 3.54 10.79 -1.89
C CYS A 124 4.05 9.81 -2.96
N PRO A 125 4.52 10.32 -4.11
CA PRO A 125 5.16 9.50 -5.13
C PRO A 125 6.29 8.64 -4.57
N THR A 126 6.63 7.56 -5.26
CA THR A 126 7.82 6.76 -4.95
C THR A 126 9.06 7.66 -4.98
N GLY A 127 9.84 7.66 -3.89
CA GLY A 127 11.03 8.49 -3.77
C GLY A 127 10.73 9.98 -3.50
N TRP A 128 9.53 10.33 -3.04
CA TRP A 128 9.19 11.70 -2.68
C TRP A 128 10.20 12.27 -1.66
N PRO A 129 10.91 13.37 -2.00
CA PRO A 129 12.06 13.83 -1.22
C PRO A 129 11.66 14.42 0.14
N LEU A 130 10.44 14.95 0.27
CA LEU A 130 9.97 15.64 1.47
C LEU A 130 9.25 14.71 2.46
N LYS A 131 9.39 13.38 2.29
CA LYS A 131 8.84 12.37 3.20
C LYS A 131 9.25 12.60 4.65
#